data_AF-A0A328DEU7-F1
#
_entry.id   AF-A0A328DEU7-F1
#
_cell.length_a   1.000
_cell.length_b   1.000
_cell.length_c   1.000
_cell.angle_alpha   90.00
_cell.angle_beta   90.00
_cell.angle_gamma   90.00
#
_symmetry.space_group_name_H-M   'P 1'
#
loop_
_entity.id
_entity.type
_entity.pdbx_description
1 polymer ?
#
loop_
_entity_poly.entity_id
_entity_poly.type
_entity_poly.pdbx_seq_one_letter_code
_entity_poly.pdbx_strand_id
1 'polypeptide(L)'
;MDLIEIERDGIGGEMVASSDCIDLTKKKMDEYDPLSGYSDSDSDRTGLDEDPETFLPSSFGKVNQKGTKKEKDKSFQLIKESGRRENDIPPMPELQHNLTLLVDQAEFDLEKIDRDLREERELVADLQKEKEKFQAELGWDPARGLEAVSPWKGLLCLEEDQSSCFSDTVAPSPYTELFMEVILPAVSKSAASSWKTSDPDLMLFFLDSWEKLLPPPVLCTILENIVLPKLNFQFGPI
;
A
#
# COMPACT_ATOMS: atom_id res chain seq x y z
N MET A 1 54.38 17.33 33.94
CA MET A 1 53.36 16.35 33.54
C MET A 1 52.73 16.92 32.31
N ASP A 2 53.13 16.35 31.19
CA ASP A 2 52.95 16.91 29.86
C ASP A 2 51.51 16.81 29.39
N LEU A 3 51.13 17.83 28.63
CA LEU A 3 49.90 17.92 27.85
C LEU A 3 49.85 16.78 26.83
N ILE A 4 48.74 16.05 26.80
CA ILE A 4 48.35 15.25 25.64
C ILE A 4 47.25 16.03 24.94
N GLU A 5 47.64 16.78 23.90
CA GLU A 5 46.75 17.31 22.88
C GLU A 5 46.21 16.12 22.07
N ILE A 6 44.91 15.88 22.13
CA ILE A 6 44.23 14.98 21.19
C ILE A 6 43.75 15.84 20.03
N GLU A 7 44.54 15.79 18.98
CA GLU A 7 44.24 16.26 17.63
C GLU A 7 42.96 15.56 17.14
N ARG A 8 41.86 16.30 17.05
CA ARG A 8 40.65 15.87 16.35
C ARG A 8 40.78 16.29 14.90
N ASP A 9 41.44 15.43 14.13
CA ASP A 9 41.42 15.51 12.68
C ASP A 9 39.98 15.41 12.15
N GLY A 10 39.70 16.28 11.19
CA GLY A 10 38.37 16.63 10.76
C GLY A 10 37.65 15.55 9.97
N ILE A 11 36.33 15.51 10.16
CA ILE A 11 35.36 15.17 9.12
C ILE A 11 34.14 16.09 9.35
N GLY A 12 34.34 17.40 9.16
CA GLY A 12 33.26 18.36 8.96
C GLY A 12 32.78 18.27 7.53
N GLY A 13 32.20 17.12 7.15
CA GLY A 13 31.51 16.96 5.89
C GLY A 13 30.10 17.50 6.04
N GLU A 14 29.92 18.79 5.78
CA GLU A 14 28.61 19.35 5.47
C GLU A 14 28.09 18.59 4.25
N MET A 15 27.17 17.66 4.50
CA MET A 15 26.56 16.83 3.47
C MET A 15 25.51 17.70 2.76
N VAL A 16 25.99 18.69 2.00
CA VAL A 16 25.16 19.45 1.07
C VAL A 16 24.82 18.47 -0.05
N ALA A 17 23.62 17.90 0.02
CA ALA A 17 23.08 17.18 -1.13
C ALA A 17 23.15 18.13 -2.34
N SER A 18 23.93 17.75 -3.35
CA SER A 18 24.04 18.54 -4.58
C SER A 18 22.64 18.87 -5.08
N SER A 19 22.37 20.14 -5.40
CA SER A 19 21.06 20.62 -5.86
C SER A 19 20.51 19.74 -7.01
N ASP A 20 21.42 19.22 -7.85
CA ASP A 20 21.12 18.32 -8.96
C ASP A 20 20.44 17.00 -8.52
N CYS A 21 20.73 16.50 -7.31
CA CYS A 21 20.13 15.27 -6.77
C CYS A 21 18.69 15.50 -6.27
N ILE A 22 18.42 16.71 -5.78
CA ILE A 22 17.09 17.13 -5.33
C ILE A 22 16.18 17.41 -6.54
N ASP A 23 16.74 17.94 -7.63
CA ASP A 23 15.99 18.19 -8.86
C ASP A 23 15.65 16.91 -9.63
N LEU A 24 16.52 15.90 -9.59
CA LEU A 24 16.25 14.57 -10.17
C LEU A 24 15.13 13.83 -9.42
N THR A 25 15.01 14.00 -8.11
CA THR A 25 13.94 13.39 -7.32
C THR A 25 12.61 14.12 -7.50
N LYS A 26 12.61 15.46 -7.59
CA LYS A 26 11.42 16.23 -7.99
C LYS A 26 10.91 15.85 -9.37
N LYS A 27 11.80 15.77 -10.36
CA LYS A 27 11.43 15.37 -11.73
C LYS A 27 10.84 13.95 -11.79
N LYS A 28 11.32 13.03 -10.95
CA LYS A 28 10.76 11.67 -10.83
C LYS A 28 9.41 11.65 -10.10
N MET A 29 9.17 12.58 -9.17
CA MET A 29 7.90 12.71 -8.45
C MET A 29 6.81 13.34 -9.32
N ASP A 30 7.14 14.33 -10.15
CA ASP A 30 6.19 15.02 -11.02
C ASP A 30 5.74 14.16 -12.23
N GLU A 31 6.51 13.12 -12.58
CA GLU A 31 6.17 12.13 -13.62
C GLU A 31 5.44 10.89 -13.07
N TYR A 32 5.27 10.81 -11.74
CA TYR A 32 4.55 9.72 -11.09
C TYR A 32 3.08 10.10 -10.90
N ASP A 33 2.24 9.74 -11.88
CA ASP A 33 0.78 9.81 -11.73
C ASP A 33 0.31 8.69 -10.76
N PRO A 34 -0.14 9.01 -9.53
CA PRO A 34 -0.53 8.00 -8.55
C PRO A 34 -1.80 7.23 -8.95
N LEU A 35 -2.51 7.67 -9.99
CA LEU A 35 -3.77 7.08 -10.45
C LEU A 35 -3.64 6.29 -11.76
N SER A 36 -2.44 6.17 -12.34
CA SER A 36 -2.27 5.49 -13.63
C SER A 36 -2.10 3.96 -13.54
N GLY A 37 -2.15 3.34 -12.35
CA GLY A 37 -1.66 1.96 -12.23
C GLY A 37 -2.30 1.02 -11.23
N TYR A 38 -3.35 1.39 -10.49
CA TYR A 38 -4.02 0.45 -9.59
C TYR A 38 -5.50 0.78 -9.43
N SER A 39 -6.32 0.25 -10.33
CA SER A 39 -7.73 -0.02 -10.03
C SER A 39 -7.83 -1.42 -9.44
N ASP A 40 -7.63 -1.52 -8.13
CA ASP A 40 -8.02 -2.70 -7.37
C ASP A 40 -9.47 -2.48 -6.92
N SER A 41 -10.39 -3.19 -7.57
CA SER A 41 -11.81 -3.20 -7.22
C SER A 41 -12.21 -4.63 -6.93
N ASP A 42 -11.65 -5.15 -5.83
CA ASP A 42 -12.26 -6.27 -5.10
C ASP A 42 -13.33 -5.71 -4.16
N SER A 43 -14.56 -5.62 -4.65
CA SER A 43 -15.83 -5.68 -3.90
C SER A 43 -16.99 -5.67 -4.89
N ASP A 44 -17.47 -6.83 -5.33
CA ASP A 44 -18.62 -7.46 -4.65
C ASP A 44 -18.93 -8.82 -5.29
N ARG A 45 -19.08 -9.81 -4.42
CA ARG A 45 -19.40 -11.20 -4.78
C ARG A 45 -20.91 -11.34 -4.75
N THR A 46 -21.58 -10.86 -5.78
CA THR A 46 -22.97 -11.28 -6.06
C THR A 46 -23.04 -11.77 -7.49
N GLY A 47 -23.13 -13.09 -7.62
CA GLY A 47 -23.06 -13.77 -8.90
C GLY A 47 -24.18 -13.39 -9.84
N LEU A 48 -23.83 -13.25 -11.11
CA LEU A 48 -24.59 -13.73 -12.24
C LEU A 48 -23.58 -14.18 -13.29
N ASP A 49 -23.84 -15.34 -13.87
CA ASP A 49 -23.05 -16.05 -14.86
C ASP A 49 -22.75 -15.19 -16.10
N GLU A 50 -21.48 -15.00 -16.47
CA GLU A 50 -21.08 -14.41 -17.76
C GLU A 50 -19.97 -15.26 -18.41
N ASP A 51 -20.32 -15.84 -19.55
CA ASP A 51 -19.56 -16.76 -20.40
C ASP A 51 -18.29 -16.13 -21.02
N PRO A 52 -17.20 -16.90 -21.19
CA PRO A 52 -15.97 -16.42 -21.83
C PRO A 52 -16.02 -16.55 -23.37
N GLU A 53 -16.85 -15.77 -24.07
CA GLU A 53 -16.74 -15.64 -25.55
C GLU A 53 -17.08 -14.23 -26.06
N THR A 54 -16.18 -13.26 -25.88
CA THR A 54 -16.25 -11.96 -26.59
C THR A 54 -14.87 -11.42 -26.95
N PHE A 55 -14.14 -12.16 -27.81
CA PHE A 55 -12.93 -11.64 -28.47
C PHE A 55 -12.93 -11.87 -29.98
N LEU A 56 -14.08 -11.74 -30.64
CA LEU A 56 -14.18 -11.71 -32.10
C LEU A 56 -14.93 -10.46 -32.57
N PRO A 57 -14.44 -9.74 -33.61
CA PRO A 57 -15.13 -8.60 -34.18
C PRO A 57 -16.58 -8.92 -34.58
N SER A 58 -17.51 -8.06 -34.17
CA SER A 58 -18.98 -8.16 -34.30
C SER A 58 -19.51 -8.33 -35.74
N SER A 59 -18.64 -8.43 -36.74
CA SER A 59 -19.01 -8.60 -38.16
C SER A 59 -18.88 -10.04 -38.67
N PHE A 60 -18.34 -10.98 -37.89
CA PHE A 60 -18.39 -12.40 -38.26
C PHE A 60 -19.61 -13.06 -37.64
N GLY A 61 -20.45 -13.62 -38.52
CA GLY A 61 -21.84 -13.96 -38.25
C GLY A 61 -22.07 -14.77 -36.97
N LYS A 62 -23.24 -14.53 -36.37
CA LYS A 62 -23.86 -15.39 -35.34
C LYS A 62 -23.78 -16.85 -35.77
N VAL A 63 -22.78 -17.58 -35.29
CA VAL A 63 -22.69 -19.03 -35.43
C VAL A 63 -23.53 -19.63 -34.31
N ASN A 64 -24.62 -20.29 -34.71
CA ASN A 64 -25.48 -21.07 -33.84
C ASN A 64 -24.63 -22.12 -33.09
N GLN A 65 -24.58 -22.07 -31.75
CA GLN A 65 -24.07 -23.15 -30.90
C GLN A 65 -25.04 -24.35 -30.94
N LYS A 66 -25.09 -25.05 -32.07
CA LYS A 66 -25.52 -26.45 -32.16
C LYS A 66 -24.43 -27.28 -32.83
N GLY A 67 -23.20 -27.08 -32.38
CA GLY A 67 -22.13 -28.03 -32.65
C GLY A 67 -22.44 -29.32 -31.91
N THR A 68 -23.09 -30.27 -32.57
CA THR A 68 -23.26 -31.63 -32.03
C THR A 68 -21.89 -32.16 -31.61
N LYS A 69 -21.80 -33.03 -30.59
CA LYS A 69 -20.53 -33.65 -30.14
C LYS A 69 -19.69 -34.17 -31.33
N LYS A 70 -20.38 -34.66 -32.36
CA LYS A 70 -19.86 -35.11 -33.65
C LYS A 70 -19.13 -34.05 -34.48
N GLU A 71 -19.40 -32.76 -34.30
CA GLU A 71 -18.79 -31.63 -35.01
C GLU A 71 -17.53 -31.13 -34.30
N LYS A 72 -17.52 -31.09 -32.96
CA LYS A 72 -16.30 -30.90 -32.17
C LYS A 72 -15.32 -32.06 -32.38
N ASP A 73 -15.82 -33.30 -32.42
CA ASP A 73 -14.97 -34.46 -32.72
C ASP A 73 -14.38 -34.39 -34.14
N LYS A 74 -15.13 -33.84 -35.10
CA LYS A 74 -14.61 -33.59 -36.46
C LYS A 74 -13.57 -32.48 -36.49
N SER A 75 -13.74 -31.39 -35.74
CA SER A 75 -12.75 -30.31 -35.70
C SER A 75 -11.44 -30.78 -35.05
N PHE A 76 -11.52 -31.52 -33.94
CA PHE A 76 -10.35 -32.13 -33.31
C PHE A 76 -9.66 -33.16 -34.23
N GLN A 77 -10.45 -33.98 -34.95
CA GLN A 77 -9.86 -34.88 -35.94
C GLN A 77 -9.23 -34.14 -37.10
N LEU A 78 -9.83 -33.06 -37.63
CA LEU A 78 -9.26 -32.26 -38.70
C LEU A 78 -7.97 -31.56 -38.28
N ILE A 79 -7.88 -31.06 -37.04
CA ILE A 79 -6.65 -30.48 -36.48
C ILE A 79 -5.57 -31.57 -36.35
N LYS A 80 -5.95 -32.76 -35.86
CA LYS A 80 -5.04 -33.91 -35.73
C LYS A 80 -4.58 -34.45 -37.10
N GLU A 81 -5.47 -34.46 -38.09
CA GLU A 81 -5.19 -34.85 -39.49
C GLU A 81 -4.35 -33.78 -40.19
N SER A 82 -4.57 -32.51 -39.88
CA SER A 82 -3.76 -31.38 -40.40
C SER A 82 -2.35 -31.44 -39.84
N GLY A 83 -2.19 -31.63 -38.53
CA GLY A 83 -0.88 -31.86 -37.91
C GLY A 83 -0.21 -33.15 -38.40
N ARG A 84 -0.97 -34.18 -38.76
CA ARG A 84 -0.42 -35.39 -39.40
C ARG A 84 0.09 -35.13 -40.82
N ARG A 85 -0.62 -34.33 -41.62
CA ARG A 85 -0.24 -33.95 -42.98
C ARG A 85 0.85 -32.88 -43.02
N GLU A 86 1.01 -32.10 -41.95
CA GLU A 86 2.10 -31.15 -41.77
C GLU A 86 3.45 -31.87 -41.53
N ASN A 87 3.42 -33.06 -40.91
CA ASN A 87 4.61 -33.92 -40.79
C ASN A 87 5.10 -34.50 -42.14
N ASP A 88 4.29 -34.45 -43.21
CA ASP A 88 4.66 -34.91 -44.56
C ASP A 88 5.31 -33.79 -45.42
N ILE A 89 5.36 -32.55 -44.92
CA ILE A 89 6.08 -31.44 -45.55
C ILE A 89 7.56 -31.56 -45.14
N PRO A 90 8.52 -31.58 -46.10
CA PRO A 90 9.94 -31.59 -45.75
C PRO A 90 10.20 -30.42 -44.78
N PRO A 91 10.85 -30.68 -43.62
CA PRO A 91 11.00 -29.67 -42.59
C PRO A 91 11.68 -28.46 -43.20
N MET A 92 11.12 -27.29 -43.00
CA MET A 92 11.77 -26.04 -43.39
C MET A 92 12.79 -25.73 -42.29
N PRO A 93 14.07 -26.07 -42.47
CA PRO A 93 15.02 -26.10 -41.37
C PRO A 93 15.31 -24.68 -40.86
N GLU A 94 15.32 -23.70 -41.77
CA GLU A 94 15.52 -22.29 -41.44
C GLU A 94 14.37 -21.70 -40.63
N LEU A 95 13.12 -22.06 -40.93
CA LEU A 95 11.96 -21.59 -40.17
C LEU A 95 11.91 -22.24 -38.79
N GLN A 96 12.23 -23.54 -38.70
CA GLN A 96 12.34 -24.24 -37.43
C GLN A 96 13.43 -23.64 -36.55
N HIS A 97 14.59 -23.34 -37.13
CA HIS A 97 15.68 -22.67 -36.43
C HIS A 97 15.28 -21.28 -35.93
N ASN A 98 14.65 -20.46 -36.78
CA ASN A 98 14.16 -19.14 -36.37
C ASN A 98 13.12 -19.21 -35.25
N LEU A 99 12.21 -20.18 -35.31
CA LEU A 99 11.22 -20.38 -34.25
C LEU A 99 11.89 -20.81 -32.95
N THR A 100 12.84 -21.75 -33.00
CA THR A 100 13.62 -22.17 -31.85
C THR A 100 14.37 -21.00 -31.22
N LEU A 101 15.06 -20.17 -32.02
CA LEU A 101 15.74 -18.98 -31.52
C LEU A 101 14.79 -18.00 -30.83
N LEU A 102 13.62 -17.75 -31.40
CA LEU A 102 12.62 -16.86 -30.81
C LEU A 102 12.07 -17.41 -29.49
N VAL A 103 11.86 -18.73 -29.42
CA VAL A 103 11.41 -19.40 -28.20
C VAL A 103 12.51 -19.36 -27.14
N ASP A 104 13.74 -19.72 -27.48
CA ASP A 104 14.89 -19.71 -26.57
C ASP A 104 15.14 -18.29 -26.03
N GLN A 105 15.01 -17.26 -26.88
CA GLN A 105 15.13 -15.87 -26.47
C GLN A 105 14.00 -15.46 -25.52
N ALA A 106 12.75 -15.82 -25.84
CA ALA A 106 11.61 -15.51 -24.98
C ALA A 106 11.68 -16.24 -23.64
N GLU A 107 12.14 -17.50 -23.63
CA GLU A 107 12.38 -18.27 -22.41
C GLU A 107 13.44 -17.61 -21.53
N PHE A 108 14.58 -17.24 -22.13
CA PHE A 108 15.63 -16.50 -21.42
C PHE A 108 15.13 -15.16 -20.86
N ASP A 109 14.36 -14.41 -21.64
CA ASP A 109 13.82 -13.11 -21.21
C ASP A 109 12.83 -13.27 -20.06
N LEU A 110 11.97 -14.29 -20.09
CA LEU A 110 11.06 -14.61 -18.98
C LEU A 110 11.83 -15.00 -17.71
N GLU A 111 12.82 -15.88 -17.83
CA GLU A 111 13.66 -16.27 -16.70
C GLU A 111 14.41 -15.08 -16.10
N LYS A 112 14.87 -14.16 -16.95
CA LYS A 112 15.53 -12.95 -16.50
C LYS A 112 14.57 -12.05 -15.74
N ILE A 113 13.38 -11.80 -16.27
CA ILE A 113 12.35 -11.00 -15.60
C ILE A 113 12.00 -11.60 -14.23
N ASP A 114 11.82 -12.93 -14.15
CA ASP A 114 11.49 -13.61 -12.90
C ASP A 114 12.58 -13.49 -11.83
N ARG A 115 13.85 -13.50 -12.26
CA ARG A 115 15.01 -13.29 -11.38
C ARG A 115 15.03 -11.85 -10.88
N ASP A 116 14.93 -10.89 -11.79
CA ASP A 116 14.96 -9.46 -11.48
C ASP A 116 13.82 -9.11 -10.51
N LEU A 117 12.60 -9.62 -10.76
CA LEU A 117 11.45 -9.43 -9.86
C LEU A 117 11.67 -10.01 -8.46
N ARG A 118 12.40 -11.12 -8.34
CA ARG A 118 12.72 -11.71 -7.02
C ARG A 118 13.73 -10.87 -6.27
N GLU A 119 14.77 -10.40 -6.96
CA GLU A 119 15.80 -9.53 -6.39
C GLU A 119 15.18 -8.22 -5.91
N GLU A 120 14.32 -7.58 -6.72
CA GLU A 120 13.59 -6.37 -6.31
C GLU A 120 12.72 -6.61 -5.07
N ARG A 121 12.03 -7.75 -5.00
CA ARG A 121 11.22 -8.10 -3.82
C ARG A 121 12.06 -8.29 -2.56
N GLU A 122 13.24 -8.90 -2.68
CA GLU A 122 14.18 -9.06 -1.56
C GLU A 122 14.71 -7.69 -1.09
N LEU A 123 15.08 -6.81 -2.03
CA LEU A 123 15.49 -5.44 -1.71
C LEU A 123 14.38 -4.65 -0.99
N VAL A 124 13.14 -4.78 -1.43
CA VAL A 124 11.99 -4.15 -0.76
C VAL A 124 11.82 -4.70 0.65
N ALA A 125 11.97 -6.00 0.85
CA ALA A 125 11.87 -6.61 2.18
C ALA A 125 12.98 -6.12 3.13
N ASP A 126 14.21 -5.99 2.62
CA ASP A 126 15.35 -5.47 3.38
C ASP A 126 15.14 -3.99 3.74
N LEU A 127 14.75 -3.15 2.77
CA LEU A 127 14.43 -1.75 3.01
C LEU A 127 13.27 -1.58 4.00
N GLN A 128 12.25 -2.42 3.93
CA GLN A 128 11.13 -2.40 4.87
C GLN A 128 11.60 -2.74 6.29
N LYS A 129 12.50 -3.71 6.44
CA LYS A 129 13.11 -4.05 7.73
C LYS A 129 13.97 -2.91 8.28
N GLU A 130 14.74 -2.25 7.42
CA GLU A 130 15.50 -1.06 7.80
C GLU A 130 14.57 0.08 8.22
N LYS A 131 13.49 0.33 7.48
CA LYS A 131 12.45 1.29 7.85
C LYS A 131 11.84 0.98 9.20
N GLU A 132 11.45 -0.26 9.46
CA GLU A 132 10.91 -0.69 10.75
C GLU A 132 11.92 -0.50 11.88
N LYS A 133 13.20 -0.79 11.61
CA LYS A 133 14.29 -0.54 12.56
C LYS A 133 14.43 0.96 12.88
N PHE A 134 14.47 1.82 11.86
CA PHE A 134 14.56 3.26 12.08
C PHE A 134 13.30 3.82 12.77
N GLN A 135 12.12 3.29 12.45
CA GLN A 135 10.88 3.66 13.15
C GLN A 135 10.89 3.23 14.62
N ALA A 136 11.47 2.07 14.94
CA ALA A 136 11.66 1.63 16.32
C ALA A 136 12.69 2.49 17.07
N GLU A 137 13.75 2.93 16.38
CA GLU A 137 14.81 3.78 16.95
C GLU A 137 14.35 5.24 17.16
N LEU A 138 13.59 5.81 16.23
CA LEU A 138 13.09 7.20 16.29
C LEU A 138 11.90 7.38 17.25
N GLY A 139 11.23 6.30 17.64
CA GLY A 139 10.10 6.33 18.57
C GLY A 139 8.81 6.88 17.96
N TRP A 140 7.76 6.97 18.79
CA TRP A 140 6.49 7.56 18.41
C TRP A 140 6.62 9.08 18.36
N ASP A 141 6.35 9.66 17.19
CA ASP A 141 6.18 11.10 17.01
C ASP A 141 4.72 11.48 17.31
N PRO A 142 4.45 12.20 18.41
CA PRO A 142 3.09 12.58 18.78
C PRO A 142 2.45 13.60 17.84
N ALA A 143 3.22 14.42 17.12
CA ALA A 143 2.69 15.45 16.22
C ALA A 143 2.40 14.90 14.81
N ARG A 144 2.77 13.64 14.54
CA ARG A 144 2.57 13.01 13.24
C ARG A 144 1.11 13.04 12.82
N GLY A 145 0.83 13.68 11.68
CA GLY A 145 -0.51 13.74 11.09
C GLY A 145 -1.34 14.95 11.51
N LEU A 146 -0.84 15.81 12.40
CA LEU A 146 -1.53 17.04 12.82
C LEU A 146 -1.88 17.94 11.62
N GLU A 147 -0.92 18.16 10.73
CA GLU A 147 -1.08 18.98 9.52
C GLU A 147 -2.06 18.37 8.50
N ALA A 148 -2.18 17.04 8.48
CA ALA A 148 -3.09 16.35 7.56
C ALA A 148 -4.54 16.41 8.06
N VAL A 149 -4.75 16.34 9.37
CA VAL A 149 -6.09 16.27 9.99
C VAL A 149 -6.66 17.67 10.26
N SER A 150 -5.81 18.66 10.51
CA SER A 150 -6.20 20.04 10.79
C SER A 150 -7.18 20.65 9.76
N PRO A 151 -6.96 20.53 8.43
CA PRO A 151 -7.90 21.03 7.42
C PRO A 151 -9.27 20.34 7.46
N TRP A 152 -9.30 19.06 7.83
CA TRP A 152 -10.53 18.26 7.84
C TRP A 152 -11.45 18.64 8.98
N LYS A 153 -10.92 19.21 10.07
CA LYS A 153 -11.75 19.70 11.18
C LYS A 153 -12.76 20.74 10.72
N GLY A 154 -12.35 21.73 9.93
CA GLY A 154 -13.26 22.77 9.43
C GLY A 154 -14.30 22.25 8.43
N LEU A 155 -13.98 21.18 7.70
CA LEU A 155 -14.87 20.57 6.70
C LEU A 155 -15.88 19.61 7.33
N LEU A 156 -15.46 18.82 8.31
CA LEU A 156 -16.24 17.74 8.90
C LEU A 156 -16.95 18.13 10.21
N CYS A 157 -16.50 19.18 10.90
CA CYS A 157 -17.18 19.77 12.07
C CYS A 157 -18.10 20.92 11.69
N LEU A 158 -18.88 20.81 10.59
CA LEU A 158 -19.83 21.83 10.14
C LEU A 158 -20.51 22.52 11.33
N GLU A 159 -20.37 23.84 11.42
CA GLU A 159 -21.04 24.67 12.42
C GLU A 159 -22.55 24.49 12.27
N GLU A 160 -23.17 23.77 13.20
CA GLU A 160 -24.61 23.79 13.39
C GLU A 160 -25.01 25.17 13.92
N ASP A 161 -25.09 26.16 13.04
CA ASP A 161 -25.83 27.38 13.30
C ASP A 161 -27.33 27.04 13.33
N GLN A 162 -27.77 26.60 14.51
CA GLN A 162 -29.13 26.64 15.03
C GLN A 162 -30.20 25.78 14.30
N SER A 163 -30.45 24.57 14.81
CA SER A 163 -31.79 23.98 14.74
C SER A 163 -32.07 23.05 15.94
N SER A 164 -32.67 23.64 16.98
CA SER A 164 -33.70 23.06 17.84
C SER A 164 -33.70 21.53 18.03
N CYS A 165 -33.23 21.10 19.21
CA CYS A 165 -34.05 20.37 20.18
C CYS A 165 -35.18 19.51 19.57
N PHE A 166 -34.88 18.32 19.04
CA PHE A 166 -35.67 17.08 19.06
C PHE A 166 -35.00 16.04 18.13
N SER A 167 -33.87 15.48 18.56
CA SER A 167 -33.47 14.15 18.14
C SER A 167 -32.58 13.55 19.23
N ASP A 168 -33.11 12.57 19.95
CA ASP A 168 -32.42 11.83 21.01
C ASP A 168 -31.41 10.81 20.44
N THR A 169 -31.10 10.91 19.16
CA THR A 169 -30.02 10.16 18.52
C THR A 169 -28.93 11.15 18.14
N VAL A 170 -28.03 11.39 19.11
CA VAL A 170 -26.74 12.07 18.88
C VAL A 170 -25.92 11.14 17.99
N ALA A 171 -26.16 11.21 16.68
CA ALA A 171 -25.24 10.59 15.73
C ALA A 171 -23.86 11.24 15.96
N PRO A 172 -22.78 10.45 16.08
CA PRO A 172 -21.45 11.02 16.24
C PRO A 172 -21.17 11.93 15.04
N SER A 173 -20.59 13.10 15.30
CA SER A 173 -20.10 13.95 14.23
C SER A 173 -19.20 13.13 13.29
N PRO A 174 -19.30 13.29 11.96
CA PRO A 174 -18.43 12.61 11.00
C PRO A 174 -16.93 12.78 11.31
N TYR A 175 -16.56 13.91 11.93
CA TYR A 175 -15.21 14.14 12.42
C TYR A 175 -14.85 13.23 13.60
N THR A 176 -15.77 13.02 14.55
CA THR A 176 -15.59 12.09 15.65
C THR A 176 -15.47 10.65 15.15
N GLU A 177 -16.27 10.25 14.17
CA GLU A 177 -16.22 8.91 13.56
C GLU A 177 -14.86 8.66 12.89
N LEU A 178 -14.35 9.62 12.10
CA LEU A 178 -13.01 9.54 11.52
C LEU A 178 -11.93 9.31 12.58
N PHE A 179 -12.00 10.04 13.69
CA PHE A 179 -11.02 9.87 14.77
C PHE A 179 -11.12 8.49 15.40
N MET A 180 -12.32 7.97 15.64
CA MET A 180 -12.51 6.66 16.27
C MET A 180 -12.06 5.51 15.36
N GLU A 181 -12.28 5.61 14.06
CA GLU A 181 -11.99 4.53 13.10
C GLU A 181 -10.56 4.56 12.54
N VAL A 182 -9.97 5.74 12.34
CA VAL A 182 -8.70 5.88 11.62
C VAL A 182 -7.56 6.32 12.54
N ILE A 183 -7.79 7.39 13.30
CA ILE A 183 -6.71 8.06 14.05
C ILE A 183 -6.47 7.33 15.37
N LEU A 184 -7.53 6.99 16.09
CA LEU A 184 -7.45 6.37 17.41
C LEU A 184 -6.79 4.99 17.35
N PRO A 185 -7.08 4.08 16.40
CA PRO A 185 -6.38 2.79 16.33
C PRO A 185 -4.89 2.95 16.03
N ALA A 186 -4.54 3.90 15.15
CA ALA A 186 -3.15 4.22 14.81
C ALA A 186 -2.40 4.78 16.03
N VAL A 187 -2.95 5.80 16.69
CA VAL A 187 -2.41 6.41 17.91
C VAL A 187 -2.32 5.39 19.03
N SER A 188 -3.35 4.57 19.23
CA SER A 188 -3.36 3.54 20.27
C SER A 188 -2.25 2.52 20.07
N LYS A 189 -2.05 2.04 18.83
CA LYS A 189 -0.97 1.08 18.52
C LYS A 189 0.42 1.68 18.75
N SER A 190 0.64 2.93 18.32
CA SER A 190 1.90 3.63 18.50
C SER A 190 2.17 4.02 19.95
N ALA A 191 1.17 4.54 20.67
CA ALA A 191 1.28 4.92 22.07
C ALA A 191 1.41 3.70 22.99
N ALA A 192 0.64 2.63 22.79
CA ALA A 192 0.70 1.45 23.65
C ALA A 192 2.06 0.73 23.58
N SER A 193 2.74 0.80 22.44
CA SER A 193 4.04 0.16 22.21
C SER A 193 5.23 1.02 22.64
N SER A 194 5.14 2.35 22.47
CA SER A 194 6.28 3.25 22.70
C SER A 194 6.21 4.02 24.03
N TRP A 195 5.02 4.39 24.50
CA TRP A 195 4.87 5.22 25.69
C TRP A 195 5.10 4.40 26.97
N LYS A 196 5.94 4.96 27.84
CA LYS A 196 6.26 4.43 29.17
C LYS A 196 5.78 5.43 30.21
N THR A 197 5.19 4.94 31.29
CA THR A 197 4.74 5.77 32.42
C THR A 197 5.90 6.42 33.20
N SER A 198 7.15 6.00 32.96
CA SER A 198 8.36 6.67 33.45
C SER A 198 8.68 7.98 32.71
N ASP A 199 8.08 8.20 31.55
CA ASP A 199 8.23 9.41 30.73
C ASP A 199 6.85 9.90 30.26
N PRO A 200 6.15 10.68 31.10
CA PRO A 200 4.82 11.19 30.76
C PRO A 200 4.88 12.26 29.66
N ASP A 201 6.05 12.85 29.40
CA ASP A 201 6.18 14.04 28.56
C ASP A 201 5.76 13.78 27.11
N LEU A 202 5.97 12.57 26.59
CA LEU A 202 5.52 12.18 25.23
C LEU A 202 3.99 12.18 25.09
N MET A 203 3.28 11.64 26.10
CA MET A 203 1.82 11.62 26.09
C MET A 203 1.25 13.02 26.36
N LEU A 204 1.92 13.82 27.19
CA LEU A 204 1.53 15.21 27.42
C LEU A 204 1.73 16.06 26.16
N PHE A 205 2.85 15.92 25.46
CA PHE A 205 3.11 16.60 24.20
C PHE A 205 2.11 16.20 23.11
N PHE A 206 1.69 14.92 23.07
CA PHE A 206 0.58 14.48 22.22
C PHE A 206 -0.69 15.27 22.52
N LEU A 207 -1.13 15.25 23.78
CA LEU A 207 -2.40 15.85 24.19
C LEU A 207 -2.40 17.37 24.01
N ASP A 208 -1.27 18.04 24.25
CA ASP A 208 -1.10 19.48 24.04
C ASP A 208 -1.14 19.83 22.54
N SER A 209 -0.40 19.08 21.71
CA SER A 209 -0.36 19.30 20.26
C SER A 209 -1.72 19.03 19.59
N TRP A 210 -2.46 18.02 20.08
CA TRP A 210 -3.75 17.60 19.54
C TRP A 210 -4.96 18.19 20.27
N GLU A 211 -4.77 19.02 21.30
CA GLU A 211 -5.84 19.59 22.14
C GLU A 211 -6.97 20.18 21.30
N LYS A 212 -6.60 20.98 20.29
CA LYS A 212 -7.55 21.66 19.41
C LYS A 212 -8.18 20.73 18.39
N LEU A 213 -7.65 19.55 18.14
CA LEU A 213 -8.16 18.62 17.13
C LEU A 213 -8.91 17.44 17.75
N LEU A 214 -8.74 17.14 19.04
CA LEU A 214 -9.35 15.98 19.68
C LEU A 214 -10.83 16.20 20.03
N PRO A 215 -11.75 15.36 19.50
CA PRO A 215 -13.11 15.29 20.03
C PRO A 215 -13.11 14.78 21.48
N PRO A 216 -13.99 15.30 22.37
CA PRO A 216 -14.06 14.85 23.77
C PRO A 216 -14.19 13.32 23.95
N PRO A 217 -15.00 12.59 23.16
CA PRO A 217 -15.11 11.12 23.31
C PRO A 217 -13.80 10.37 23.02
N VAL A 218 -12.99 10.87 22.09
CA VAL A 218 -11.72 10.26 21.70
C VAL A 218 -10.70 10.42 22.83
N LEU A 219 -10.66 11.59 23.46
CA LEU A 219 -9.83 11.85 24.63
C LEU A 219 -10.16 10.88 25.78
N CYS A 220 -11.45 10.70 26.09
CA CYS A 220 -11.87 9.73 27.10
C CYS A 220 -11.37 8.32 26.76
N THR A 221 -11.49 7.93 25.50
CA THR A 221 -11.06 6.61 25.04
C THR A 221 -9.54 6.41 25.16
N ILE A 222 -8.74 7.44 24.87
CA ILE A 222 -7.28 7.42 25.06
C ILE A 222 -6.91 7.27 26.54
N LEU A 223 -7.57 8.03 27.41
CA LEU A 223 -7.33 7.94 28.85
C LEU A 223 -7.69 6.54 29.38
N GLU A 224 -8.85 6.01 29.00
CA GLU A 224 -9.36 4.72 29.47
C GLU A 224 -8.60 3.52 28.94
N ASN A 225 -8.20 3.54 27.66
CA ASN A 225 -7.63 2.36 27.01
C ASN A 225 -6.09 2.37 26.95
N ILE A 226 -5.44 3.53 27.08
CA ILE A 226 -3.98 3.64 26.95
C ILE A 226 -3.35 4.08 28.28
N VAL A 227 -3.83 5.18 28.87
CA VAL A 227 -3.17 5.81 30.02
C VAL A 227 -3.48 5.06 31.32
N LEU A 228 -4.76 4.88 31.66
CA LEU A 228 -5.20 4.24 32.89
C LEU A 228 -4.70 2.79 33.04
N PRO A 229 -4.75 1.91 32.02
CA PRO A 229 -4.27 0.54 32.17
C PRO A 229 -2.78 0.47 32.49
N LYS A 230 -1.97 1.37 31.91
CA LYS A 230 -0.51 1.44 32.16
C LYS A 230 -0.20 1.98 33.56
N LEU A 231 -0.94 2.99 34.03
CA LEU A 231 -0.81 3.51 35.39
C LEU A 231 -1.24 2.46 36.42
N ASN A 232 -2.37 1.80 36.20
CA ASN A 232 -2.86 0.73 37.08
C ASN A 232 -1.90 -0.46 37.11
N PHE A 233 -1.27 -0.81 35.98
CA PHE A 233 -0.25 -1.86 35.93
C PHE A 233 1.02 -1.48 36.69
N GLN A 234 1.46 -0.22 36.62
CA GLN A 234 2.69 0.21 37.29
C GLN A 234 2.51 0.44 38.80
N PHE A 235 1.36 0.96 39.23
CA PHE A 235 1.13 1.38 40.62
C PHE A 235 0.17 0.46 41.39
N GLY A 236 -0.42 -0.55 40.75
CA GLY A 236 -1.43 -1.43 41.33
C GLY A 236 -2.82 -0.77 41.39
N PRO A 237 -3.89 -1.57 41.63
CA PRO A 237 -5.24 -1.04 41.78
C PRO A 237 -5.29 -0.10 42.97
N ILE A 238 -5.67 1.15 42.69
CA ILE A 238 -6.05 2.16 43.69
C ILE A 238 -7.39 1.77 44.30
#